data_AF-A0A497PCD9-F1
#
_entry.id   AF-A0A497PCD9-F1
#
_cell.length_a   1.000
_cell.length_b   1.000
_cell.length_c   1.000
_cell.angle_alpha   90.00
_cell.angle_beta   90.00
_cell.angle_gamma   90.00
#
_symmetry.space_group_name_H-M   'P 1'
#
loop_
_entity.id
_entity.type
_entity.pdbx_description
1 polymer ?
#
loop_
_entity_poly.entity_id
_entity_poly.type
_entity_poly.pdbx_seq_one_letter_code
_entity_poly.pdbx_strand_id
1 'polypeptide(L)' 'MGFWEGETCEYCGGPIVEKRVTLHRRVNGRYVLIENVPAGVCTQCGTRYYAANVLKTIEE' A
#
# COMPACT_ATOMS: atom_id res chain seq x y z
N MET A 1 11.46 -13.86 1.77
CA MET A 1 11.85 -12.47 2.10
C MET A 1 10.78 -11.58 1.50
N GLY A 2 10.03 -10.90 2.35
CA GLY A 2 8.99 -9.95 1.93
C GLY A 2 9.61 -8.58 1.65
N PHE A 3 9.02 -7.79 0.75
CA PHE A 3 9.57 -6.49 0.37
C PHE A 3 9.70 -5.51 1.55
N TRP A 4 8.87 -5.67 2.59
CA TRP A 4 8.80 -4.81 3.77
C TRP A 4 9.47 -5.41 5.02
N GLU A 5 10.21 -6.51 4.87
CA GLU A 5 10.84 -7.21 5.99
C GLU A 5 11.95 -6.34 6.62
N GLY A 6 11.82 -6.01 7.92
CA GLY A 6 12.76 -5.15 8.64
C GLY A 6 12.49 -3.65 8.49
N GLU A 7 11.53 -3.24 7.66
CA GLU A 7 11.15 -1.84 7.49
C GLU A 7 10.27 -1.34 8.64
N THR A 8 10.38 -0.03 8.93
CA THR A 8 9.65 0.64 10.01
C THR A 8 8.87 1.85 9.50
N CYS A 9 7.76 2.16 10.16
CA CYS A 9 6.89 3.25 9.75
C CYS A 9 7.56 4.61 9.97
N GLU A 10 7.63 5.43 8.92
CA GLU A 10 8.22 6.77 8.98
C GLU A 10 7.48 7.74 9.92
N TYR A 11 6.21 7.46 10.25
CA TYR A 11 5.38 8.30 11.11
C TYR A 11 5.41 7.92 12.59
N CYS A 12 5.59 6.64 12.92
CA CYS A 12 5.46 6.16 14.30
C CYS A 12 6.51 5.12 14.74
N GLY A 13 7.41 4.69 13.85
CA GLY A 13 8.41 3.65 14.11
C GLY A 13 7.85 2.23 14.24
N GLY A 14 6.53 2.04 14.13
CA GLY A 14 5.90 0.72 14.22
C GLY A 14 6.28 -0.21 13.04
N PRO A 15 6.20 -1.54 13.23
CA PRO A 15 6.59 -2.50 12.19
C PRO A 15 5.61 -2.46 11.01
N ILE A 16 6.15 -2.65 9.81
CA ILE A 16 5.38 -2.73 8.57
C ILE A 16 5.21 -4.20 8.18
N VAL A 17 4.00 -4.59 7.80
CA VAL A 17 3.69 -5.95 7.31
C VAL A 17 3.07 -5.90 5.93
N GLU A 18 3.39 -6.88 5.08
CA GLU A 18 2.77 -7.01 3.77
C GLU A 18 1.30 -7.45 3.89
N LYS A 19 0.39 -6.70 3.26
CA LYS A 19 -1.05 -7.01 3.19
C LYS A 19 -1.61 -6.71 1.81
N ARG A 20 -2.71 -7.37 1.48
CA ARG A 20 -3.56 -6.99 0.35
C ARG A 20 -4.63 -6.03 0.83
N VAL A 21 -4.73 -4.88 0.17
CA VAL A 21 -5.69 -3.81 0.54
C VAL A 21 -6.53 -3.40 -0.66
N THR A 22 -7.70 -2.82 -0.37
CA THR A 22 -8.52 -2.16 -1.38
C THR A 22 -8.14 -0.69 -1.49
N LEU A 23 -7.68 -0.29 -2.66
CA LEU A 23 -7.34 1.10 -2.99
C LEU A 23 -8.54 1.77 -3.65
N HIS A 24 -8.88 2.95 -3.15
CA HIS A 24 -9.90 3.81 -3.74
C HIS A 24 -9.17 4.87 -4.56
N ARG A 25 -9.37 4.90 -5.88
CA ARG A 25 -8.76 5.90 -6.76
C ARG A 25 -9.82 6.59 -7.59
N ARG A 26 -9.54 7.84 -7.97
CA ARG A 26 -10.32 8.55 -8.99
C ARG A 26 -9.49 8.58 -10.27
N VAL A 27 -10.00 7.94 -11.32
CA VAL A 27 -9.35 7.86 -12.63
C VAL A 27 -10.33 8.40 -13.67
N ASN A 28 -9.90 9.36 -14.49
CA ASN A 28 -10.74 9.98 -15.53
C ASN A 28 -12.12 10.44 -15.03
N GLY A 29 -12.16 11.04 -13.83
CA GLY A 29 -13.38 11.52 -13.19
C GLY A 29 -14.27 10.45 -12.56
N ARG A 30 -13.99 9.15 -12.78
CA ARG A 30 -14.71 8.00 -12.21
C ARG A 30 -14.03 7.48 -10.94
N TYR A 31 -14.81 7.00 -9.99
CA TYR A 31 -14.29 6.30 -8.81
C TYR A 31 -14.11 4.83 -9.13
N VAL A 32 -12.90 4.32 -8.90
CA VAL A 32 -12.54 2.91 -9.07
C VAL A 32 -12.07 2.33 -7.75
N LEU A 33 -12.51 1.11 -7.48
CA LEU A 33 -12.07 0.29 -6.37
C LEU A 33 -11.13 -0.78 -6.94
N ILE A 34 -9.89 -0.77 -6.46
CA ILE A 34 -8.88 -1.72 -6.89
C ILE A 34 -8.60 -2.63 -5.71
N GLU A 35 -9.05 -3.87 -5.83
CA GLU A 35 -8.93 -4.88 -4.80
C GLU A 35 -7.59 -5.61 -4.88
N ASN A 36 -7.20 -6.28 -3.80
CA ASN A 36 -6.02 -7.14 -3.75
C ASN A 36 -4.68 -6.46 -4.04
N VAL A 37 -4.58 -5.15 -3.84
CA VAL A 37 -3.34 -4.37 -4.06
C VAL A 37 -2.31 -4.73 -2.98
N PRO A 38 -1.12 -5.24 -3.33
CA PRO A 38 -0.08 -5.50 -2.35
C PRO A 38 0.47 -4.18 -1.79
N ALA A 39 0.47 -4.05 -0.47
CA ALA A 39 0.91 -2.86 0.24
C ALA A 39 1.59 -3.23 1.57
N GLY A 40 2.58 -2.44 1.97
CA GLY A 40 3.09 -2.45 3.34
C GLY A 40 2.11 -1.70 4.23
N VAL A 41 1.70 -2.28 5.36
CA VAL A 41 0.79 -1.64 6.30
C VAL A 41 1.43 -1.61 7.67
N CYS A 42 1.55 -0.42 8.25
CA CYS A 42 1.98 -0.29 9.65
C CYS A 42 0.92 -0.91 10.56
N THR A 43 1.34 -1.80 11.47
CA THR A 43 0.41 -2.48 12.38
C THR A 43 -0.11 -1.60 13.51
N GLN A 44 0.52 -0.43 13.74
CA GLN A 44 0.16 0.49 14.84
C GLN A 44 -0.74 1.63 14.37
N CYS A 45 -0.30 2.41 13.38
CA CYS A 45 -1.03 3.60 12.92
C CYS A 45 -1.85 3.36 11.64
N GLY A 46 -1.64 2.24 10.94
CA GLY A 46 -2.35 1.92 9.70
C GLY A 46 -1.85 2.62 8.44
N THR A 47 -0.73 3.36 8.49
CA THR A 47 -0.09 3.93 7.29
C THR A 47 0.17 2.83 6.25
N ARG A 48 -0.12 3.15 4.98
CA ARG A 48 0.01 2.25 3.84
C ARG A 48 1.14 2.71 2.92
N TYR A 49 2.00 1.78 2.53
CA TYR A 49 3.13 1.97 1.63
C TYR A 49 2.91 1.16 0.37
N TYR A 50 3.13 1.78 -0.79
CA TYR A 50 2.96 1.16 -2.10
C TYR A 50 4.29 1.22 -2.84
N ALA A 51 4.79 0.08 -3.29
CA ALA A 51 6.00 0.05 -4.10
C ALA A 51 5.74 0.65 -5.48
N ALA A 52 6.76 1.25 -6.10
CA ALA A 52 6.62 1.98 -7.37
C ALA A 52 6.06 1.10 -8.51
N ASN A 53 6.38 -0.19 -8.52
CA ASN A 53 5.83 -1.16 -9.48
C ASN A 53 4.32 -1.37 -9.31
N VAL A 54 3.82 -1.32 -8.07
CA VAL A 54 2.38 -1.45 -7.76
C VAL A 54 1.60 -0.25 -8.31
N LEU A 55 2.17 0.96 -8.17
CA LEU A 55 1.54 2.17 -8.69
C LEU A 55 1.48 2.20 -10.22
N LYS A 56 2.51 1.70 -10.91
CA LYS A 56 2.52 1.58 -12.38
C LYS A 56 1.40 0.69 -12.91
N THR A 57 1.10 -0.41 -12.22
CA THR A 57 0.00 -1.31 -12.61
C THR A 57 -1.40 -0.67 -12.43
N ILE A 58 -1.51 0.42 -11.67
CA ILE A 58 -2.78 1.12 -11.43
C ILE A 58 -3.02 2.24 -12.46
N GLU A 59 -2.00 2.66 -13.21
CA GLU A 59 -2.07 3.80 -14.13
C GLU A 59 -2.38 3.43 -15.59
N GLU A 60 -2.40 2.15 -15.93
CA GLU A 60 -2.86 1.62 -17.23
C GLU A 60 -4.34 1.24 -17.20
#